data_AF-A0A381FH40-F1
#
_entry.id   AF-A0A381FH40-F1
#
_cell.length_a   1.000
_cell.length_b   1.000
_cell.length_c   1.000
_cell.angle_alpha   90.00
_cell.angle_beta   90.00
_cell.angle_gamma   90.00
#
_symmetry.space_group_name_H-M   'P 1'
#
loop_
_entity.id
_entity.type
_entity.pdbx_description
1 polymer ?
#
loop_
_entity_poly.entity_id
_entity_poly.type
_entity_poly.pdbx_seq_one_letter_code
_entity_poly.pdbx_strand_id
1 'polypeptide(L)'
;MGQIQCNIWLKSRKHQRYRKSDYNQSGQQKNYTQLFPSVVFSYDLSEKNNIELNFSRRITRPSYNQLNPFKFYLDPTTYKAGNPDLNPQTTMNYELTYSLQNKYFATFSYSKTSDNITYVLKPTVENGNIVVVQTNDNLSSASYLGPYLIAPVKVTK
;
A
#
# COMPACT_ATOMS: atom_id res chain seq x y z
N MET A 1 -35.11 -16.42 5.72
CA MET A 1 -33.92 -17.20 5.31
C MET A 1 -32.81 -16.21 5.00
N GLY A 2 -31.67 -16.30 5.67
CA GLY A 2 -30.54 -15.39 5.44
C GLY A 2 -29.91 -15.65 4.06
N GLN A 3 -29.66 -14.58 3.30
CA GLN A 3 -28.99 -14.67 2.01
C GLN A 3 -27.47 -14.58 2.21
N ILE A 4 -26.73 -15.42 1.49
CA ILE A 4 -25.26 -15.41 1.44
C ILE A 4 -24.86 -14.91 0.05
N GLN A 5 -23.99 -13.90 0.01
CA GLN A 5 -23.39 -13.41 -1.22
C GLN A 5 -21.86 -13.48 -1.10
N CYS A 6 -21.20 -14.00 -2.12
CA CYS A 6 -19.75 -14.08 -2.18
C CYS A 6 -19.26 -13.59 -3.54
N ASN A 7 -18.40 -12.58 -3.53
CA ASN A 7 -17.80 -11.99 -4.72
C ASN A 7 -16.28 -12.20 -4.69
N ILE A 8 -15.75 -12.87 -5.70
CA ILE A 8 -14.32 -13.18 -5.81
C ILE A 8 -13.77 -12.60 -7.11
N TRP A 9 -12.67 -11.86 -6.98
CA TRP A 9 -11.92 -11.32 -8.10
C TRP A 9 -10.46 -11.73 -7.96
N LEU A 10 -9.87 -12.28 -9.03
CA LEU A 10 -8.45 -12.58 -9.07
C LEU A 10 -7.83 -11.86 -10.26
N LYS A 11 -6.83 -11.01 -9.99
CA LYS A 11 -6.04 -10.36 -11.02
C LYS A 11 -4.60 -10.83 -10.94
N SER A 12 -4.06 -11.30 -12.07
CA SER A 12 -2.63 -11.55 -12.22
C SER A 12 -1.99 -10.39 -12.98
N ARG A 13 -0.78 -9.98 -12.57
CA ARG A 13 0.02 -9.02 -13.34
C ARG A 13 1.45 -9.53 -13.46
N LYS A 14 1.92 -9.58 -14.71
CA LYS A 14 3.34 -9.73 -15.05
C LYS A 14 3.93 -8.34 -15.21
N HIS A 15 5.05 -8.06 -14.57
CA HIS A 15 5.78 -6.81 -14.76
C HIS A 15 7.19 -7.12 -15.25
N GLN A 16 7.60 -6.42 -16.31
CA GLN A 16 8.95 -6.47 -16.84
C GLN A 16 9.46 -5.04 -16.90
N ARG A 17 10.53 -4.75 -16.15
CA ARG A 17 11.25 -3.47 -16.26
C ARG A 17 12.58 -3.74 -16.93
N TYR A 18 12.85 -3.00 -17.99
CA TYR A 18 14.13 -3.03 -18.67
C TYR A 18 14.86 -1.72 -18.37
N ARG A 19 16.04 -1.81 -17.77
CA ARG A 19 16.93 -0.67 -17.54
C ARG A 19 18.02 -0.70 -18.61
N LYS A 20 18.01 0.24 -19.55
CA LYS A 20 19.19 0.52 -20.37
C LYS A 20 20.18 1.30 -19.51
N SER A 21 21.39 0.78 -19.37
CA SER A 21 22.51 1.46 -18.72
C SER A 21 23.40 1.96 -19.86
N ASP A 22 23.69 3.27 -19.91
CA ASP A 22 24.48 3.87 -21.00
C ASP A 22 25.99 3.53 -20.90
N TYR A 23 26.40 2.83 -19.83
CA TYR A 23 27.71 2.20 -19.67
C TYR A 23 27.56 0.67 -19.74
N ASN A 24 28.54 -0.01 -20.36
CA ASN A 24 28.69 -1.47 -20.57
C ASN A 24 28.48 -2.34 -19.31
N GLN A 25 27.28 -2.36 -18.75
CA GLN A 25 26.89 -3.25 -17.65
C GLN A 25 25.43 -3.67 -17.83
N SER A 26 25.24 -4.99 -17.80
CA SER A 26 24.00 -5.73 -18.01
C SER A 26 22.79 -5.05 -17.36
N GLY A 27 21.80 -4.69 -18.16
CA GLY A 27 20.53 -4.16 -17.69
C GLY A 27 19.86 -5.12 -16.71
N GLN A 28 19.53 -4.64 -15.51
CA GLN A 28 18.82 -5.43 -14.51
C GLN A 28 17.35 -5.59 -14.93
N GLN A 29 16.97 -6.79 -15.36
CA GLN A 29 15.59 -7.11 -15.71
C GLN A 29 14.86 -7.64 -14.47
N LYS A 30 14.06 -6.79 -13.81
CA LYS A 30 13.16 -7.25 -12.74
C LYS A 30 11.90 -7.84 -13.39
N ASN A 31 11.79 -9.18 -13.35
CA ASN A 31 10.61 -9.93 -13.76
C ASN A 31 9.90 -10.48 -12.52
N TYR A 32 8.65 -10.11 -12.32
CA TYR A 32 7.82 -10.72 -11.27
C TYR A 32 6.37 -10.83 -11.71
N THR A 33 5.74 -11.93 -11.28
CA THR A 33 4.30 -12.18 -11.43
C THR A 33 3.68 -12.13 -10.06
N GLN A 34 2.62 -11.34 -9.90
CA GLN A 34 1.93 -11.20 -8.62
C GLN A 34 0.42 -11.38 -8.79
N LEU A 35 -0.19 -11.96 -7.76
CA LEU A 35 -1.62 -12.21 -7.65
C LEU A 35 -2.26 -11.19 -6.70
N PHE A 36 -3.42 -10.69 -7.13
CA PHE A 36 -4.22 -9.70 -6.41
C PHE A 36 -5.63 -10.25 -6.21
N PRO A 37 -5.83 -11.14 -5.21
CA PRO A 37 -7.15 -11.57 -4.82
C PRO A 37 -7.92 -10.42 -4.17
N SER A 38 -9.22 -10.36 -4.44
CA SER A 38 -10.20 -9.57 -3.71
C SER A 38 -11.41 -10.47 -3.47
N VAL A 39 -11.79 -10.64 -2.21
CA VAL A 39 -12.90 -11.48 -1.80
C VAL A 39 -13.78 -10.64 -0.88
N VAL A 40 -15.07 -10.57 -1.20
CA VAL A 40 -16.08 -9.97 -0.34
C VAL A 40 -17.12 -11.04 -0.05
N PHE A 41 -17.34 -11.29 1.23
CA PHE A 41 -18.37 -12.18 1.73
C PHE A 41 -19.38 -11.36 2.51
N SER A 42 -20.65 -11.47 2.17
CA SER A 42 -21.73 -10.75 2.82
C SER A 42 -22.82 -11.74 3.24
N TYR A 43 -23.30 -11.61 4.47
CA TYR A 43 -24.31 -12.46 5.05
C TYR A 43 -25.39 -11.67 5.76
N ASP A 44 -26.62 -11.82 5.28
CA ASP A 44 -27.80 -11.23 5.89
C ASP A 44 -28.28 -12.10 7.05
N LEU A 45 -28.02 -11.65 8.28
CA LEU A 45 -28.52 -12.27 9.51
C LEU A 45 -30.04 -12.08 9.65
N SER A 46 -30.54 -10.93 9.19
CA SER A 46 -31.96 -10.59 9.11
C SER A 46 -32.16 -9.53 8.03
N GLU A 47 -33.42 -9.14 7.75
CA GLU A 47 -33.73 -8.08 6.78
C GLU A 47 -33.06 -6.72 7.09
N LYS A 48 -32.57 -6.53 8.31
CA LYS A 48 -31.99 -5.26 8.77
C LYS A 48 -30.58 -5.40 9.35
N ASN A 49 -30.03 -6.61 9.39
CA ASN A 49 -28.73 -6.87 9.98
C ASN A 49 -27.87 -7.68 9.00
N ASN A 50 -26.66 -7.21 8.75
CA ASN A 50 -25.74 -7.84 7.81
C ASN A 50 -24.31 -7.85 8.38
N ILE A 51 -23.57 -8.91 8.07
CA ILE A 51 -22.13 -8.99 8.28
C ILE A 51 -21.45 -9.01 6.92
N GLU A 52 -20.45 -8.16 6.74
CA GLU A 52 -19.58 -8.16 5.57
C GLU A 52 -18.11 -8.39 5.99
N LEU A 53 -17.46 -9.31 5.31
CA LEU A 53 -16.03 -9.60 5.40
C LEU A 53 -15.38 -9.27 4.07
N ASN A 54 -14.39 -8.39 4.09
CA ASN A 54 -13.66 -7.97 2.91
C ASN A 54 -12.17 -8.28 3.08
N PHE A 55 -11.62 -9.00 2.11
CA PHE A 55 -10.22 -9.31 1.99
C PHE A 55 -9.70 -8.85 0.64
N SER A 56 -8.66 -8.03 0.62
CA SER A 56 -8.06 -7.61 -0.63
C SER A 56 -6.55 -7.46 -0.55
N ARG A 57 -5.88 -7.72 -1.68
CA ARG A 57 -4.45 -7.42 -1.86
C ARG A 57 -4.27 -6.37 -2.94
N ARG A 58 -3.51 -5.32 -2.63
CA ARG A 58 -3.17 -4.22 -3.53
C ARG A 58 -1.66 -4.12 -3.72
N ILE A 59 -1.24 -3.55 -4.86
CA ILE A 59 0.15 -3.18 -5.14
C ILE A 59 0.21 -1.69 -5.43
N THR A 60 1.20 -1.03 -4.84
CA THR A 60 1.55 0.35 -5.17
C THR A 60 2.97 0.35 -5.74
N ARG A 61 3.09 0.79 -6.99
CA ARG A 61 4.39 0.87 -7.67
C ARG A 61 5.09 2.18 -7.31
N PRO A 62 6.43 2.19 -7.21
CA PRO A 62 7.15 3.44 -7.08
C PRO A 62 6.89 4.32 -8.30
N SER A 63 6.62 5.60 -8.07
CA SER A 63 6.48 6.59 -9.12
C SER A 63 7.81 6.86 -9.84
N TYR A 64 7.76 7.49 -11.01
CA TYR A 64 8.97 7.88 -11.73
C TYR A 64 9.91 8.74 -10.87
N ASN A 65 9.37 9.73 -10.15
CA ASN A 65 10.15 10.61 -9.28
C ASN A 65 10.81 9.88 -8.12
N GLN A 66 10.16 8.85 -7.57
CA GLN A 66 10.74 8.03 -6.52
C GLN A 66 11.92 7.18 -7.03
N LEU A 67 12.00 6.92 -8.32
CA LEU A 67 13.04 6.10 -8.95
C LEU A 67 14.12 6.91 -9.65
N ASN A 68 13.82 8.16 -10.02
CA ASN A 68 14.72 9.01 -10.77
C ASN A 68 15.93 9.39 -9.90
N PRO A 69 17.15 8.93 -10.22
CA PRO A 69 18.35 9.19 -9.42
C PRO A 69 18.91 10.61 -9.58
N PHE A 70 18.25 11.47 -10.36
CA PHE A 70 18.68 12.85 -10.55
C PHE A 70 18.80 13.57 -9.19
N LYS A 71 19.97 14.17 -8.94
CA LYS A 71 20.27 14.88 -7.70
C LYS A 71 19.76 16.31 -7.78
N PHE A 72 18.89 16.68 -6.85
CA PHE A 72 18.45 18.05 -6.63
C PHE A 72 19.05 18.58 -5.32
N TYR A 73 20.03 19.46 -5.43
CA TYR A 73 20.72 20.03 -4.27
C TYR A 73 19.80 21.03 -3.55
N LEU A 74 19.61 20.83 -2.25
CA LEU A 74 18.84 21.73 -1.38
C LEU A 74 19.77 22.70 -0.67
N ASP A 75 20.93 22.22 -0.24
CA ASP A 75 22.01 22.98 0.35
C ASP A 75 23.36 22.28 0.03
N PRO A 76 24.52 22.88 0.34
CA PRO A 76 25.84 22.28 0.03
C PRO A 76 26.08 20.91 0.67
N THR A 77 25.33 20.55 1.70
CA THR A 77 25.45 19.31 2.47
C THR A 77 24.25 18.37 2.31
N THR A 78 23.20 18.77 1.57
CA THR A 78 21.97 18.00 1.46
C THR A 78 21.44 18.03 0.03
N TYR A 79 21.09 16.87 -0.49
CA TYR A 79 20.41 16.75 -1.77
C TYR A 79 19.28 15.74 -1.73
N LYS A 80 18.33 15.89 -2.64
CA LYS A 80 17.23 14.97 -2.87
C LYS A 80 17.48 14.16 -4.13
N ALA A 81 17.30 12.85 -4.03
CA ALA A 81 17.39 11.94 -5.17
C ALA A 81 16.41 10.78 -4.99
N GLY A 82 15.82 10.30 -6.09
CA GLY A 82 15.09 9.04 -6.09
C GLY A 82 16.02 7.84 -5.89
N ASN A 83 15.42 6.70 -5.58
CA ASN A 83 16.09 5.43 -5.40
C ASN A 83 15.64 4.46 -6.51
N PRO A 84 16.46 4.23 -7.54
CA PRO A 84 16.13 3.31 -8.64
C PRO A 84 15.86 1.87 -8.20
N ASP A 85 16.38 1.46 -7.03
CA ASP A 85 16.32 0.09 -6.56
C ASP A 85 15.01 -0.25 -5.83
N LEU A 86 14.12 0.73 -5.64
CA LEU A 86 12.83 0.55 -4.98
C LEU A 86 12.03 -0.62 -5.57
N ASN A 87 11.52 -1.42 -4.66
CA ASN A 87 10.53 -2.44 -4.93
C ASN A 87 9.11 -1.87 -4.78
N PRO A 88 8.12 -2.39 -5.53
CA PRO A 88 6.73 -2.09 -5.25
C PRO A 88 6.31 -2.57 -3.87
N GLN A 89 5.52 -1.77 -3.18
CA GLN A 89 4.90 -2.17 -1.93
C GLN A 89 3.61 -2.94 -2.19
N THR A 90 3.31 -3.92 -1.34
CA THR A 90 2.04 -4.65 -1.39
C THR A 90 1.30 -4.55 -0.07
N THR A 91 0.02 -4.21 -0.13
CA THR A 91 -0.84 -4.07 1.05
C THR A 91 -1.91 -5.15 1.03
N MET A 92 -2.07 -5.85 2.15
CA MET A 92 -3.18 -6.75 2.41
C MET A 92 -4.13 -6.07 3.39
N ASN A 93 -5.40 -6.00 3.03
CA ASN A 93 -6.46 -5.40 3.83
C ASN A 93 -7.45 -6.49 4.23
N TYR A 94 -7.80 -6.48 5.50
CA TYR A 94 -8.83 -7.31 6.13
C TYR A 94 -9.80 -6.37 6.80
N GLU A 95 -11.07 -6.47 6.48
CA GLU A 95 -12.11 -5.61 7.02
C GLU A 95 -13.34 -6.44 7.37
N LEU A 96 -13.86 -6.22 8.57
CA LEU A 96 -15.10 -6.81 9.06
C LEU A 96 -16.04 -5.65 9.35
N THR A 97 -17.19 -5.63 8.70
CA THR A 97 -18.25 -4.64 8.91
C THR A 97 -19.50 -5.34 9.40
N TYR A 98 -20.06 -4.84 10.49
CA TYR A 98 -21.36 -5.22 11.01
C TYR A 98 -22.34 -4.07 10.83
N SER A 99 -23.41 -4.32 10.08
CA SER A 99 -24.55 -3.41 9.96
C SER A 99 -25.67 -3.89 10.87
N LEU A 100 -26.11 -3.01 11.77
CA LEU A 100 -27.25 -3.24 12.67
C LEU A 100 -28.37 -2.26 12.34
N GLN A 101 -29.57 -2.81 12.13
CA GLN A 101 -30.78 -2.08 11.76
C GLN A 101 -30.64 -1.17 10.53
N ASN A 102 -29.67 -1.43 9.65
CA ASN A 102 -29.27 -0.55 8.54
C ASN A 102 -29.00 0.91 8.98
N LYS A 103 -28.61 1.13 10.24
CA LYS A 103 -28.39 2.46 10.84
C LYS A 103 -27.06 2.56 11.54
N TYR A 104 -26.71 1.51 12.28
CA TYR A 104 -25.46 1.45 13.02
C TYR A 104 -24.47 0.61 12.23
N PHE A 105 -23.25 1.10 12.08
CA PHE A 105 -22.18 0.37 11.41
C PHE A 105 -21.00 0.26 12.36
N ALA A 106 -20.48 -0.95 12.50
CA ALA A 106 -19.25 -1.20 13.22
C ALA A 106 -18.26 -1.88 12.28
N THR A 107 -17.19 -1.19 11.96
CA THR A 107 -16.14 -1.67 11.05
C THR A 107 -14.85 -1.84 11.84
N PHE A 108 -14.24 -3.02 11.69
CA PHE A 108 -12.91 -3.30 12.19
C PHE A 108 -12.01 -3.58 10.99
N SER A 109 -10.93 -2.81 10.87
CA SER A 109 -9.98 -2.93 9.77
C SER A 109 -8.58 -3.27 10.28
N TYR A 110 -7.92 -4.17 9.57
CA TYR A 110 -6.50 -4.47 9.72
C TYR A 110 -5.85 -4.44 8.35
N SER A 111 -4.74 -3.71 8.23
CA SER A 111 -3.94 -3.70 7.01
C SER A 111 -2.47 -3.91 7.30
N LYS A 112 -1.80 -4.64 6.42
CA LYS A 112 -0.36 -4.87 6.47
C LYS A 112 0.25 -4.56 5.11
N THR A 113 1.15 -3.58 5.08
CA THR A 113 1.95 -3.21 3.92
C THR A 113 3.34 -3.80 4.06
N SER A 114 3.74 -4.66 3.12
CA SER A 114 5.11 -5.14 2.97
C SER A 114 5.87 -4.28 1.96
N ASP A 115 7.19 -4.16 2.14
CA ASP A 115 8.07 -3.31 1.33
C ASP A 115 7.61 -1.84 1.30
N ASN A 116 7.11 -1.33 2.44
CA ASN A 116 6.49 -0.02 2.55
C ASN A 116 7.46 1.07 2.10
N ILE A 117 7.10 1.82 1.05
CA ILE A 117 7.95 2.88 0.50
C ILE A 117 7.81 4.09 1.43
N THR A 118 8.88 4.43 2.12
CA THR A 118 8.91 5.57 3.05
C THR A 118 10.03 6.53 2.70
N TYR A 119 9.81 7.79 3.03
CA TYR A 119 10.83 8.81 2.90
C TYR A 119 11.83 8.72 4.05
N VAL A 120 13.12 8.80 3.72
CA VAL A 120 14.22 8.66 4.67
C VAL A 120 15.32 9.70 4.41
N LEU A 121 16.01 10.07 5.49
CA LEU A 121 17.23 10.87 5.45
C LEU A 121 18.41 9.94 5.73
N LYS A 122 19.32 9.81 4.77
CA LYS A 122 20.51 8.95 4.91
C LYS A 122 21.78 9.79 4.85
N PRO A 123 22.62 9.78 5.90
CA PRO A 123 23.96 10.33 5.76
C PRO A 123 24.77 9.44 4.82
N THR A 124 25.49 10.05 3.90
CA THR A 124 26.43 9.38 3.00
C THR A 124 27.71 10.20 2.89
N VAL A 125 28.80 9.58 2.43
CA VAL A 125 30.08 10.26 2.25
C VAL A 125 30.27 10.47 0.75
N GLU A 126 30.26 11.73 0.31
CA GLU A 126 30.54 12.12 -1.06
C GLU A 126 31.79 13.01 -1.06
N ASN A 127 32.84 12.61 -1.78
CA ASN A 127 34.12 13.33 -1.87
C ASN A 127 34.75 13.67 -0.50
N GLY A 128 34.63 12.76 0.49
CA GLY A 128 35.20 12.94 1.83
C GLY A 128 34.37 13.81 2.78
N ASN A 129 33.26 14.40 2.32
CA ASN A 129 32.33 15.18 3.14
C ASN A 129 31.09 14.34 3.49
N ILE A 130 30.58 14.52 4.71
CA ILE A 130 29.29 13.94 5.10
C ILE A 130 28.18 14.80 4.48
N VAL A 131 27.37 14.17 3.64
CA VAL A 131 26.19 14.79 3.02
C VAL A 131 24.94 13.98 3.35
N VAL A 132 23.80 14.63 3.42
CA VAL A 132 22.50 14.02 3.72
C VAL A 132 21.72 13.83 2.42
N VAL A 133 21.31 12.59 2.18
CA VAL A 133 20.46 12.23 1.04
C VAL A 133 19.02 12.10 1.49
N GLN A 134 18.17 12.92 0.88
CA GLN A 134 16.72 12.83 0.96
C GLN A 134 16.20 11.87 -0.12
N THR A 135 15.76 10.67 0.28
CA THR A 135 15.33 9.64 -0.68
C THR A 135 14.16 8.80 -0.18
N ASN A 136 13.64 7.92 -1.03
CA ASN A 136 12.64 6.92 -0.65
C ASN A 136 13.32 5.56 -0.51
N ASP A 137 12.88 4.76 0.47
CA ASP A 137 13.38 3.41 0.66
C ASP A 137 12.28 2.44 1.08
N ASN A 138 12.48 1.14 0.86
CA ASN A 138 11.56 0.10 1.29
C ASN A 138 11.81 -0.29 2.75
N LEU A 139 10.84 -0.03 3.62
CA LEU A 139 10.79 -0.59 4.97
C LEU A 139 10.21 -2.02 4.94
N SER A 140 10.67 -2.87 5.85
CA SER A 140 10.25 -4.29 5.94
C SER A 140 8.72 -4.45 5.96
N SER A 141 8.03 -3.85 6.92
CA SER A 141 6.57 -3.80 6.92
C SER A 141 6.00 -2.68 7.79
N ALA A 142 4.77 -2.29 7.50
CA ALA A 142 3.94 -1.40 8.30
C ALA A 142 2.57 -2.03 8.49
N SER A 143 2.02 -2.00 9.70
CA SER A 143 0.68 -2.48 9.99
C SER A 143 -0.20 -1.36 10.57
N TYR A 144 -1.48 -1.40 10.26
CA TYR A 144 -2.48 -0.47 10.76
C TYR A 144 -3.71 -1.25 11.23
N LEU A 145 -4.26 -0.83 12.37
CA LEU A 145 -5.47 -1.37 12.96
C LEU A 145 -6.42 -0.20 13.22
N GLY A 146 -7.65 -0.30 12.75
CA GLY A 146 -8.62 0.79 12.77
C GLY A 146 -10.03 0.30 13.09
N PRO A 147 -10.51 0.48 14.33
CA PRO A 147 -11.92 0.38 14.64
C PRO A 147 -12.66 1.66 14.21
N TYR A 148 -13.86 1.52 13.66
CA TYR A 148 -14.69 2.62 13.21
C TYR A 148 -16.16 2.32 13.51
N LEU A 149 -16.87 3.28 14.10
CA LEU A 149 -18.27 3.15 14.48
C LEU A 149 -19.09 4.32 13.93
N ILE A 150 -20.24 4.01 13.33
CA ILE A 150 -21.25 4.99 12.93
C ILE A 150 -22.51 4.72 13.75
N ALA A 151 -22.99 5.74 14.46
CA ALA A 151 -24.25 5.70 15.18
C ALA A 151 -25.00 7.02 14.99
N PRO A 152 -26.03 7.08 14.13
CA PRO A 152 -26.81 8.30 13.94
C PRO A 152 -27.62 8.61 15.21
N VAL A 153 -27.39 9.78 15.78
CA VAL A 153 -28.16 10.29 16.93
C VAL A 153 -29.24 11.22 16.41
N LYS A 154 -30.50 10.96 16.78
CA LYS A 154 -31.58 11.92 16.58
C LYS A 154 -31.61 12.86 17.78
N VAL A 155 -31.21 14.11 17.59
CA VAL A 155 -31.44 15.15 18.59
C VAL A 155 -32.89 15.61 18.45
N THR A 156 -33.68 15.40 19.50
CA THR A 156 -35.06 15.91 19.64
C THR A 156 -35.01 16.78 20.89
N LYS A 157 -35.43 18.04 20.95
CA LYS A 157 -35.98 19.00 19.98
C LYS A 157 -35.28 20.34 20.25
#